data_AF-A0A957Z2X3-F1
#
_entry.id   AF-A0A957Z2X3-F1
#
_cell.length_a   1.000
_cell.length_b   1.000
_cell.length_c   1.000
_cell.angle_alpha   90.00
_cell.angle_beta   90.00
_cell.angle_gamma   90.00
#
_symmetry.space_group_name_H-M   'P 1'
#
loop_
_entity.id
_entity.type
_entity.pdbx_description
1 polymer ?
#
loop_
_entity_poly.entity_id
_entity_poly.type
_entity_poly.pdbx_seq_one_letter_code
_entity_poly.pdbx_strand_id
1 'polypeptide(L)'
;VWPDVDGDGQIDAAALLIDEEITGSEGGFLFAQLPVGIYILKAVKPEGYEATTELEKQLILVDGDAGGGIEINFGFTPAAGGSDDPGDIGDVCDNLGSTLYLSSTTGGWMGDVRFRDEDILACDGANGGWQLTTRLRDYGITIDVTAMAFLPDGTQLLVFNRDTNLPEIGTVTGRDIVHFDKATGQFALYFQGRDVGLIRNRERIDGLAVLADGSLVISLRGRVRMADGTRYNDEDLLRFVPTMLGNETHGEWSLYLDGSDIGLGSAGGDIRDFWINEVAGDIYFANRSGFRLGDQLVTMSDIAVCHVISLGDDSACELEIFWRGADFGFGDEKIDAMEIGAVDLLAASVDPRSDDDSIDDLEEDIFDTEDEFIFIPLIVTR
;
A
#
# COMPACT_ATOMS: atom_id res chain seq x y z
N VAL A 1 24.78 15.85 -14.87
CA VAL A 1 25.46 14.53 -14.84
C VAL A 1 26.88 14.67 -15.35
N TRP A 2 27.86 14.24 -14.57
CA TRP A 2 29.29 14.29 -14.93
C TRP A 2 29.87 12.88 -14.92
N PRO A 3 30.79 12.53 -15.83
CA PRO A 3 31.51 11.28 -15.76
C PRO A 3 32.59 11.37 -14.67
N ASP A 4 32.65 10.36 -13.82
CA ASP A 4 33.73 10.17 -12.84
C ASP A 4 34.79 9.27 -13.48
N VAL A 5 35.73 9.89 -14.20
CA VAL A 5 36.65 9.16 -15.09
C VAL A 5 37.78 8.47 -14.34
N ASP A 6 38.17 9.00 -13.19
CA ASP A 6 39.22 8.49 -12.32
C ASP A 6 38.68 7.74 -11.08
N GLY A 7 37.37 7.80 -10.82
CA GLY A 7 36.67 6.96 -9.86
C GLY A 7 36.86 7.42 -8.42
N ASP A 8 37.16 8.69 -8.20
CA ASP A 8 37.48 9.26 -6.89
C ASP A 8 36.24 9.83 -6.16
N GLY A 9 35.08 9.82 -6.83
CA GLY A 9 33.83 10.31 -6.29
C GLY A 9 33.65 11.83 -6.37
N GLN A 10 34.51 12.57 -7.07
CA GLN A 10 34.47 14.03 -7.13
C GLN A 10 34.18 14.57 -8.54
N ILE A 11 33.52 15.74 -8.61
CA ILE A 11 33.44 16.50 -9.87
C ILE A 11 34.74 17.25 -10.06
N ASP A 12 35.60 16.63 -10.85
CA ASP A 12 36.93 17.11 -11.14
C ASP A 12 36.94 18.39 -12.01
N ALA A 13 38.01 19.18 -11.93
CA ALA A 13 38.14 20.39 -12.77
C ALA A 13 38.15 20.10 -14.29
N ALA A 14 38.41 18.84 -14.66
CA ALA A 14 38.38 18.34 -16.03
C ALA A 14 37.05 17.65 -16.40
N ALA A 15 36.13 17.44 -15.45
CA ALA A 15 34.85 16.77 -15.69
C ALA A 15 33.95 17.62 -16.59
N LEU A 16 33.52 17.04 -17.72
CA LEU A 16 32.61 17.69 -18.65
C LEU A 16 31.16 17.33 -18.30
N LEU A 17 30.29 18.34 -18.16
CA LEU A 17 28.84 18.12 -18.03
C LEU A 17 28.34 17.37 -19.28
N ILE A 18 27.78 16.17 -19.07
CA ILE A 18 27.25 15.33 -20.15
C ILE A 18 25.79 15.65 -20.42
N ASP A 19 25.00 15.91 -19.37
CA ASP A 19 23.57 16.18 -19.49
C ASP A 19 23.03 16.94 -18.27
N GLU A 20 21.98 17.74 -18.47
CA GLU A 20 21.29 18.56 -17.46
C GLU A 20 19.78 18.61 -17.79
N GLU A 21 18.93 18.44 -16.78
CA GLU A 21 17.47 18.39 -16.93
C GLU A 21 16.78 19.20 -15.83
N ILE A 22 15.53 19.63 -16.06
CA ILE A 22 14.70 20.36 -15.08
C ILE A 22 13.50 19.48 -14.65
N THR A 23 13.10 19.57 -13.38
CA THR A 23 12.05 18.74 -12.79
C THR A 23 10.71 18.97 -13.48
N GLY A 24 9.99 17.89 -13.76
CA GLY A 24 8.59 17.96 -14.17
C GLY A 24 7.64 18.28 -13.00
N SER A 25 6.36 18.55 -13.31
CA SER A 25 5.31 18.81 -12.28
C SER A 25 5.01 17.62 -11.36
N GLU A 26 5.46 16.43 -11.73
CA GLU A 26 5.35 15.17 -10.95
C GLU A 26 6.62 14.92 -10.10
N GLY A 27 7.48 15.92 -9.94
CA GLY A 27 8.73 15.82 -9.17
C GLY A 27 9.86 15.03 -9.85
N GLY A 28 9.65 14.47 -11.05
CA GLY A 28 10.60 13.60 -11.76
C GLY A 28 11.65 14.29 -12.65
N PHE A 29 12.82 13.66 -12.85
CA PHE A 29 13.80 13.92 -13.93
C PHE A 29 14.24 12.62 -14.63
N LEU A 30 14.61 12.67 -15.91
CA LEU A 30 15.07 11.50 -16.69
C LEU A 30 16.34 11.84 -17.48
N PHE A 31 17.44 11.12 -17.23
CA PHE A 31 18.56 11.05 -18.19
C PHE A 31 18.49 9.72 -18.94
N ALA A 32 18.62 9.77 -20.25
CA ALA A 32 18.50 8.59 -21.09
C ALA A 32 19.79 8.37 -21.89
N GLN A 33 20.06 7.12 -22.27
CA GLN A 33 21.16 6.75 -23.17
C GLN A 33 22.56 7.09 -22.65
N LEU A 34 22.76 7.15 -21.33
CA LEU A 34 24.09 7.26 -20.75
C LEU A 34 24.92 6.00 -21.05
N PRO A 35 26.17 6.12 -21.51
CA PRO A 35 27.07 4.99 -21.64
C PRO A 35 27.31 4.25 -20.32
N VAL A 36 27.83 3.02 -20.41
CA VAL A 36 28.39 2.31 -19.25
C VAL A 36 29.58 3.10 -18.70
N GLY A 37 29.63 3.32 -17.39
CA GLY A 37 30.63 4.17 -16.74
C GLY A 37 30.25 4.58 -15.32
N ILE A 38 31.16 5.29 -14.65
CA ILE A 38 30.91 5.88 -13.33
C ILE A 38 30.56 7.36 -13.56
N TYR A 39 29.59 7.85 -12.80
CA TYR A 39 29.05 9.19 -12.92
C TYR A 39 28.88 9.82 -11.55
N ILE A 40 29.02 11.14 -11.49
CA ILE A 40 28.52 11.97 -10.40
C ILE A 40 27.23 12.64 -10.87
N LEU A 41 26.17 12.43 -10.11
CA LEU A 41 24.93 13.17 -10.21
C LEU A 41 25.00 14.33 -9.23
N LYS A 42 24.67 15.54 -9.70
CA LYS A 42 24.55 16.72 -8.85
C LYS A 42 23.15 17.29 -8.96
N ALA A 43 22.48 17.45 -7.83
CA ALA A 43 21.20 18.13 -7.76
C ALA A 43 21.39 19.62 -7.48
N VAL A 44 20.56 20.46 -8.11
CA VAL A 44 20.50 21.89 -7.84
C VAL A 44 19.34 22.15 -6.92
N LYS A 45 19.64 22.79 -5.79
CA LYS A 45 18.65 23.17 -4.78
C LYS A 45 17.61 24.14 -5.34
N PRO A 46 16.31 23.86 -5.24
CA PRO A 46 15.25 24.79 -5.60
C PRO A 46 15.28 26.07 -4.74
N GLU A 47 14.76 27.17 -5.27
CA GLU A 47 14.63 28.41 -4.51
C GLU A 47 13.57 28.24 -3.40
N GLY A 48 13.91 28.63 -2.17
CA GLY A 48 13.03 28.44 -1.03
C GLY A 48 13.05 27.04 -0.43
N TYR A 49 14.03 26.20 -0.79
CA TYR A 49 14.24 24.87 -0.21
C TYR A 49 15.67 24.72 0.33
N GLU A 50 15.88 23.86 1.34
CA GLU A 50 17.15 23.33 1.84
C GLU A 50 17.34 21.85 1.41
N ALA A 51 18.57 21.37 1.36
CA ALA A 51 18.86 19.99 0.96
C ALA A 51 18.87 19.06 2.19
N THR A 52 18.20 17.91 2.11
CA THR A 52 18.17 16.91 3.20
C THR A 52 19.04 15.68 2.92
N THR A 53 19.51 15.52 1.69
CA THR A 53 20.58 14.58 1.33
C THR A 53 21.78 15.30 0.73
N GLU A 54 22.90 14.60 0.62
CA GLU A 54 24.03 15.09 -0.18
C GLU A 54 23.57 15.43 -1.61
N LEU A 55 23.97 16.61 -2.08
CA LEU A 55 23.63 17.11 -3.41
C LEU A 55 24.49 16.50 -4.52
N GLU A 56 25.48 15.67 -4.16
CA GLU A 56 26.31 14.93 -5.10
C GLU A 56 26.26 13.44 -4.72
N LYS A 57 25.94 12.57 -5.68
CA LYS A 57 25.88 11.11 -5.49
C LYS A 57 26.59 10.39 -6.62
N GLN A 58 27.33 9.33 -6.29
CA GLN A 58 27.99 8.49 -7.28
C GLN A 58 27.01 7.45 -7.85
N LEU A 59 27.07 7.26 -9.16
CA LEU A 59 26.29 6.28 -9.92
C LEU A 59 27.26 5.42 -10.74
N ILE A 60 27.16 4.10 -10.62
CA ILE A 60 27.92 3.14 -11.43
C ILE A 60 26.95 2.47 -12.42
N LEU A 61 27.16 2.67 -13.72
CA LEU A 61 26.43 2.02 -14.80
C LEU A 61 27.27 0.86 -15.36
N VAL A 62 26.69 -0.35 -15.44
CA VAL A 62 27.31 -1.56 -16.01
C VAL A 62 26.49 -2.16 -17.17
N ASP A 63 27.10 -3.04 -17.96
CA ASP A 63 26.41 -3.72 -19.06
C ASP A 63 25.36 -4.70 -18.50
N GLY A 64 24.08 -4.46 -18.78
CA GLY A 64 22.96 -5.23 -18.22
C GLY A 64 21.90 -4.39 -17.50
N ASP A 65 22.22 -3.15 -17.13
CA ASP A 65 21.25 -2.19 -16.51
C ASP A 65 20.20 -1.68 -17.52
N ALA A 66 20.32 -2.09 -18.78
CA ALA A 66 19.43 -1.72 -19.88
C ALA A 66 18.06 -2.40 -19.75
N GLY A 67 17.09 -1.69 -19.16
CA GLY A 67 15.67 -2.05 -19.22
C GLY A 67 14.87 -1.84 -17.93
N GLY A 68 15.53 -1.66 -16.78
CA GLY A 68 14.87 -1.44 -15.48
C GLY A 68 14.95 0.00 -14.95
N GLY A 69 15.94 0.76 -15.39
CA GLY A 69 16.31 2.04 -14.80
C GLY A 69 17.00 1.89 -13.45
N ILE A 70 17.94 2.79 -13.13
CA ILE A 70 18.60 2.86 -11.81
C ILE A 70 18.07 4.11 -11.12
N GLU A 71 17.50 3.95 -9.93
CA GLU A 71 16.85 5.04 -9.20
C GLU A 71 17.82 5.64 -8.18
N ILE A 72 18.00 6.97 -8.23
CA ILE A 72 18.79 7.74 -7.27
C ILE A 72 17.98 8.96 -6.83
N ASN A 73 17.77 9.10 -5.52
CA ASN A 73 16.96 10.18 -4.94
C ASN A 73 17.82 11.33 -4.41
N PHE A 74 17.29 12.55 -4.43
CA PHE A 74 17.85 13.72 -3.73
C PHE A 74 16.75 14.38 -2.90
N GLY A 75 16.97 14.54 -1.60
CA GLY A 75 15.97 15.11 -0.69
C GLY A 75 16.08 16.63 -0.56
N PHE A 76 14.93 17.31 -0.48
CA PHE A 76 14.81 18.75 -0.27
C PHE A 76 13.63 19.09 0.64
N THR A 77 13.79 20.13 1.48
CA THR A 77 12.80 20.65 2.45
C THR A 77 12.54 22.14 2.21
N PRO A 78 11.36 22.74 2.46
CA PRO A 78 11.18 24.19 2.41
C PRO A 78 12.04 24.98 3.41
N ALA A 79 12.65 26.09 2.98
CA ALA A 79 13.47 26.97 3.82
C ALA A 79 12.58 27.83 4.74
N ALA A 80 12.63 27.57 6.05
CA ALA A 80 11.74 28.11 7.06
C ALA A 80 11.49 29.64 6.98
N GLY A 81 10.21 30.02 6.92
CA GLY A 81 9.74 31.40 6.89
C GLY A 81 8.43 31.62 7.65
N GLY A 82 8.51 31.78 8.98
CA GLY A 82 7.59 32.62 9.78
C GLY A 82 6.17 32.12 10.07
N SER A 83 5.99 31.62 11.31
CA SER A 83 4.79 31.73 12.17
C SER A 83 3.42 31.32 11.60
N ASP A 84 3.03 30.07 11.87
CA ASP A 84 1.91 29.71 12.76
C ASP A 84 1.76 28.18 12.70
N ASP A 85 2.34 27.49 13.69
CA ASP A 85 2.40 26.04 13.90
C ASP A 85 1.09 25.26 13.63
N PRO A 86 1.12 24.34 12.64
CA PRO A 86 0.24 23.18 12.61
C PRO A 86 0.99 21.95 12.07
N GLY A 87 1.74 21.20 12.89
CA GLY A 87 2.18 19.87 12.46
C GLY A 87 3.56 19.45 12.96
N ASP A 88 3.53 18.79 14.11
CA ASP A 88 4.51 17.80 14.53
C ASP A 88 4.33 16.57 13.60
N ILE A 89 5.22 16.34 12.63
CA ILE A 89 5.35 15.07 11.88
C ILE A 89 6.33 14.16 12.62
N GLY A 90 5.98 13.83 13.87
CA GLY A 90 6.45 12.59 14.47
C GLY A 90 6.07 11.42 13.54
N ASP A 91 7.05 10.54 13.29
CA ASP A 91 6.95 9.25 12.60
C ASP A 91 5.60 8.94 11.93
N VAL A 92 5.60 8.85 10.59
CA VAL A 92 4.43 8.65 9.72
C VAL A 92 3.57 7.42 10.12
N CYS A 93 4.10 6.53 10.96
CA CYS A 93 3.42 5.34 11.45
C CYS A 93 3.14 5.31 12.98
N ASP A 94 3.67 6.25 13.79
CA ASP A 94 3.76 6.14 15.26
C ASP A 94 2.43 6.14 15.99
N ASN A 95 1.40 6.76 15.42
CA ASN A 95 0.09 6.90 16.06
C ASN A 95 -0.81 5.67 15.89
N LEU A 96 -0.39 4.64 15.13
CA LEU A 96 -1.23 3.47 14.85
C LEU A 96 -1.21 2.42 15.96
N GLY A 97 -0.16 2.38 16.80
CA GLY A 97 0.04 1.34 17.83
C GLY A 97 0.07 -0.10 17.29
N SER A 98 0.17 -0.25 15.96
CA SER A 98 0.06 -1.48 15.17
C SER A 98 0.58 -1.21 13.75
N THR A 99 0.96 -2.25 13.01
CA THR A 99 1.36 -2.11 11.60
C THR A 99 0.14 -1.94 10.70
N LEU A 100 0.13 -0.93 9.83
CA LEU A 100 -0.87 -0.76 8.77
C LEU A 100 -0.31 -1.31 7.46
N TYR A 101 -1.04 -2.23 6.84
CA TYR A 101 -0.72 -2.74 5.50
C TYR A 101 -1.68 -2.17 4.48
N LEU A 102 -1.19 -1.75 3.32
CA LEU A 102 -1.99 -1.17 2.24
C LEU A 102 -1.58 -1.71 0.86
N SER A 103 -2.56 -1.83 -0.03
CA SER A 103 -2.40 -1.85 -1.49
C SER A 103 -3.14 -0.65 -2.09
N SER A 104 -2.81 -0.27 -3.32
CA SER A 104 -3.30 0.96 -3.96
C SER A 104 -3.86 0.74 -5.36
N THR A 105 -4.78 1.62 -5.81
CA THR A 105 -5.34 1.54 -7.18
C THR A 105 -4.34 1.80 -8.30
N THR A 106 -3.22 2.44 -7.96
CA THR A 106 -2.20 2.92 -8.88
C THR A 106 -0.83 2.71 -8.25
N GLY A 107 0.22 2.68 -9.06
CA GLY A 107 1.59 2.68 -8.55
C GLY A 107 2.06 4.09 -8.23
N GLY A 108 2.92 4.22 -7.21
CA GLY A 108 3.38 5.50 -6.74
C GLY A 108 4.59 5.37 -5.79
N TRP A 109 4.68 6.34 -4.89
CA TRP A 109 5.75 6.44 -3.91
C TRP A 109 5.20 6.73 -2.52
N MET A 110 5.83 6.14 -1.52
CA MET A 110 5.56 6.33 -0.11
C MET A 110 6.87 6.62 0.62
N GLY A 111 7.16 7.90 0.83
CA GLY A 111 8.52 8.33 1.14
C GLY A 111 9.49 7.83 0.06
N ASP A 112 10.52 7.07 0.46
CA ASP A 112 11.50 6.47 -0.46
C ASP A 112 11.07 5.12 -1.06
N VAL A 113 9.88 4.62 -0.73
CA VAL A 113 9.41 3.30 -1.19
C VAL A 113 8.58 3.42 -2.46
N ARG A 114 9.10 2.90 -3.56
CA ARG A 114 8.35 2.71 -4.81
C ARG A 114 7.45 1.48 -4.74
N PHE A 115 6.20 1.63 -5.15
CA PHE A 115 5.24 0.53 -5.27
C PHE A 115 4.47 0.57 -6.60
N ARG A 116 3.85 -0.55 -6.93
CA ARG A 116 2.85 -0.69 -8.00
C ARG A 116 1.48 -1.00 -7.41
N ASP A 117 0.46 -0.95 -8.25
CA ASP A 117 -0.93 -1.22 -7.85
C ASP A 117 -1.12 -2.62 -7.26
N GLU A 118 -0.27 -3.60 -7.62
CA GLU A 118 -0.29 -4.95 -7.03
C GLU A 118 0.55 -5.12 -5.74
N ASP A 119 1.32 -4.12 -5.34
CA ASP A 119 2.29 -4.25 -4.25
C ASP A 119 1.64 -3.96 -2.88
N ILE A 120 2.06 -4.70 -1.85
CA ILE A 120 1.61 -4.48 -0.47
C ILE A 120 2.69 -3.75 0.30
N LEU A 121 2.34 -2.59 0.82
CA LEU A 121 3.12 -1.74 1.70
C LEU A 121 2.79 -2.02 3.17
N ALA A 122 3.72 -1.74 4.06
CA ALA A 122 3.54 -1.78 5.51
C ALA A 122 4.08 -0.49 6.14
N CYS A 123 3.34 0.09 7.08
CA CYS A 123 3.74 1.22 7.91
C CYS A 123 3.75 0.73 9.36
N ASP A 124 4.93 0.62 9.97
CA ASP A 124 5.07 0.14 11.35
C ASP A 124 5.40 1.28 12.30
N GLY A 125 4.52 1.54 13.28
CA GLY A 125 4.71 2.57 14.31
C GLY A 125 5.80 2.29 15.34
N ALA A 126 6.63 1.26 15.13
CA ALA A 126 7.86 1.04 15.89
C ALA A 126 9.13 1.32 15.10
N ASN A 127 9.04 1.39 13.76
CA ASN A 127 10.17 1.58 12.84
C ASN A 127 10.02 2.82 11.95
N GLY A 128 8.92 3.56 12.10
CA GLY A 128 8.76 4.94 11.65
C GLY A 128 8.52 5.21 10.17
N GLY A 129 8.74 4.23 9.31
CA GLY A 129 8.65 4.39 7.86
C GLY A 129 7.81 3.35 7.15
N TRP A 130 7.33 3.74 5.97
CA TRP A 130 6.76 2.83 4.98
C TRP A 130 7.82 1.83 4.49
N GLN A 131 7.40 0.59 4.26
CA GLN A 131 8.22 -0.49 3.74
C GLN A 131 7.42 -1.28 2.70
N LEU A 132 8.09 -1.67 1.61
CA LEU A 132 7.50 -2.63 0.67
C LEU A 132 7.61 -4.04 1.27
N THR A 133 6.50 -4.60 1.74
CA THR A 133 6.52 -5.96 2.28
C THR A 133 6.38 -6.98 1.17
N THR A 134 5.37 -6.86 0.29
CA THR A 134 5.11 -7.88 -0.72
C THR A 134 5.11 -7.26 -2.10
N ARG A 135 6.13 -7.62 -2.89
CA ARG A 135 6.22 -7.30 -4.30
C ARG A 135 5.65 -8.45 -5.13
N LEU A 136 4.39 -8.36 -5.55
CA LEU A 136 3.68 -9.50 -6.17
C LEU A 136 4.23 -9.89 -7.55
N ARG A 137 4.88 -8.96 -8.27
CA ARG A 137 5.57 -9.25 -9.53
C ARG A 137 6.72 -10.25 -9.41
N ASP A 138 7.34 -10.36 -8.24
CA ASP A 138 8.41 -11.34 -7.99
C ASP A 138 7.86 -12.78 -8.03
N TYR A 139 6.54 -12.93 -7.91
CA TYR A 139 5.79 -14.18 -7.99
C TYR A 139 4.99 -14.32 -9.30
N GLY A 140 5.26 -13.46 -10.29
CA GLY A 140 4.63 -13.50 -11.61
C GLY A 140 3.24 -12.88 -11.68
N ILE A 141 2.83 -12.13 -10.66
CA ILE A 141 1.53 -11.45 -10.59
C ILE A 141 1.72 -9.98 -10.99
N THR A 142 1.00 -9.53 -12.01
CA THR A 142 1.09 -8.16 -12.53
C THR A 142 -0.31 -7.55 -12.67
N ILE A 143 -1.18 -7.91 -11.75
CA ILE A 143 -2.58 -7.52 -11.72
C ILE A 143 -2.92 -7.13 -10.30
N ASP A 144 -3.82 -6.18 -10.20
CA ASP A 144 -4.06 -5.45 -8.97
C ASP A 144 -4.91 -6.27 -7.97
N VAL A 145 -4.65 -6.02 -6.69
CA VAL A 145 -5.21 -6.70 -5.52
C VAL A 145 -6.39 -5.90 -5.02
N THR A 146 -7.57 -6.51 -5.00
CA THR A 146 -8.80 -5.81 -4.57
C THR A 146 -9.19 -6.08 -3.13
N ALA A 147 -8.60 -7.08 -2.48
CA ALA A 147 -8.82 -7.35 -1.08
C ALA A 147 -7.68 -8.24 -0.57
N MET A 148 -7.33 -8.08 0.70
CA MET A 148 -6.37 -8.96 1.35
C MET A 148 -6.75 -9.26 2.79
N ALA A 149 -6.23 -10.35 3.32
CA ALA A 149 -6.25 -10.63 4.75
C ALA A 149 -5.03 -11.46 5.14
N PHE A 150 -4.55 -11.34 6.38
CA PHE A 150 -3.53 -12.24 6.91
C PHE A 150 -4.15 -13.42 7.66
N LEU A 151 -3.56 -14.60 7.52
CA LEU A 151 -3.89 -15.76 8.35
C LEU A 151 -2.97 -15.83 9.58
N PRO A 152 -3.39 -16.54 10.66
CA PRO A 152 -2.59 -16.66 11.88
C PRO A 152 -1.20 -17.29 11.71
N ASP A 153 -0.95 -17.98 10.59
CA ASP A 153 0.35 -18.56 10.25
C ASP A 153 1.27 -17.59 9.48
N GLY A 154 0.81 -16.35 9.26
CA GLY A 154 1.55 -15.30 8.55
C GLY A 154 1.40 -15.33 7.03
N THR A 155 0.66 -16.29 6.48
CA THR A 155 0.33 -16.33 5.04
C THR A 155 -0.79 -15.35 4.71
N GLN A 156 -0.99 -15.09 3.41
CA GLN A 156 -1.91 -14.07 2.92
C GLN A 156 -3.07 -14.69 2.15
N LEU A 157 -4.25 -14.14 2.32
CA LEU A 157 -5.37 -14.29 1.40
C LEU A 157 -5.41 -13.09 0.47
N LEU A 158 -5.55 -13.33 -0.83
CA LEU A 158 -5.56 -12.30 -1.87
C LEU A 158 -6.77 -12.46 -2.79
N VAL A 159 -7.32 -11.34 -3.23
CA VAL A 159 -8.35 -11.25 -4.26
C VAL A 159 -7.87 -10.34 -5.37
N PHE A 160 -8.23 -10.68 -6.61
CA PHE A 160 -7.68 -10.06 -7.81
C PHE A 160 -8.70 -9.31 -8.66
N ASN A 161 -8.30 -8.17 -9.20
CA ASN A 161 -9.18 -7.27 -9.93
C ASN A 161 -9.64 -7.79 -11.31
N ARG A 162 -9.09 -8.90 -11.81
CA ARG A 162 -9.50 -9.55 -13.07
C ARG A 162 -9.14 -11.04 -13.06
N ASP A 163 -9.75 -11.77 -13.97
CA ASP A 163 -9.49 -13.19 -14.13
C ASP A 163 -8.00 -13.41 -14.44
N THR A 164 -7.35 -14.27 -13.66
CA THR A 164 -5.90 -14.44 -13.66
C THR A 164 -5.57 -15.92 -13.59
N ASN A 165 -4.59 -16.34 -14.40
CA ASN A 165 -4.14 -17.73 -14.40
C ASN A 165 -2.91 -17.87 -13.51
N LEU A 166 -3.07 -18.57 -12.40
CA LEU A 166 -2.02 -18.79 -11.42
C LEU A 166 -1.36 -20.16 -11.62
N PRO A 167 -0.05 -20.28 -11.30
CA PRO A 167 0.62 -21.57 -11.25
C PRO A 167 -0.18 -22.57 -10.41
N GLU A 168 -0.22 -23.83 -10.86
CA GLU A 168 -0.78 -24.99 -10.14
C GLU A 168 -2.30 -25.02 -9.92
N ILE A 169 -2.96 -23.88 -9.75
CA ILE A 169 -4.41 -23.80 -9.49
C ILE A 169 -5.25 -23.31 -10.68
N GLY A 170 -4.62 -22.78 -11.73
CA GLY A 170 -5.31 -22.39 -12.96
C GLY A 170 -5.98 -21.01 -12.86
N THR A 171 -7.10 -20.83 -13.57
CA THR A 171 -7.77 -19.53 -13.63
C THR A 171 -8.63 -19.27 -12.39
N VAL A 172 -8.30 -18.21 -11.67
CA VAL A 172 -9.10 -17.62 -10.60
C VAL A 172 -9.77 -16.35 -11.11
N THR A 173 -10.92 -16.00 -10.55
CA THR A 173 -11.69 -14.81 -10.88
C THR A 173 -11.72 -13.86 -9.68
N GLY A 174 -12.17 -12.62 -9.86
CA GLY A 174 -12.34 -11.67 -8.73
C GLY A 174 -13.48 -12.02 -7.76
N ARG A 175 -13.89 -13.29 -7.71
CA ARG A 175 -14.90 -13.86 -6.79
C ARG A 175 -14.31 -14.97 -5.95
N ASP A 176 -13.06 -15.32 -6.23
CA ASP A 176 -12.33 -16.39 -5.60
C ASP A 176 -11.29 -15.75 -4.67
N ILE A 177 -11.03 -16.40 -3.54
CA ILE A 177 -9.98 -15.98 -2.62
C ILE A 177 -8.83 -16.98 -2.76
N VAL A 178 -7.63 -16.44 -2.93
CA VAL A 178 -6.40 -17.21 -3.14
C VAL A 178 -5.57 -17.13 -1.87
N HIS A 179 -5.17 -18.29 -1.35
CA HIS A 179 -4.12 -18.37 -0.34
C HIS A 179 -2.76 -18.26 -1.01
N PHE A 180 -1.92 -17.38 -0.50
CA PHE A 180 -0.58 -17.10 -0.98
C PHE A 180 0.43 -17.26 0.17
N ASP A 181 1.38 -18.17 -0.02
CA ASP A 181 2.54 -18.30 0.84
C ASP A 181 3.73 -17.58 0.18
N LYS A 182 4.07 -16.41 0.73
CA LYS A 182 5.20 -15.60 0.27
C LYS A 182 6.55 -16.30 0.44
N ALA A 183 6.73 -17.11 1.48
CA ALA A 183 8.01 -17.77 1.74
C ALA A 183 8.35 -18.83 0.68
N THR A 184 7.32 -19.49 0.14
CA THR A 184 7.48 -20.52 -0.89
C THR A 184 7.09 -20.07 -2.29
N GLY A 185 6.37 -18.95 -2.41
CA GLY A 185 5.78 -18.46 -3.65
C GLY A 185 4.60 -19.31 -4.15
N GLN A 186 4.00 -20.12 -3.28
CA GLN A 186 2.91 -21.03 -3.65
C GLN A 186 1.55 -20.37 -3.57
N PHE A 187 0.69 -20.72 -4.54
CA PHE A 187 -0.71 -20.30 -4.59
C PHE A 187 -1.62 -21.51 -4.39
N ALA A 188 -2.68 -21.35 -3.60
CA ALA A 188 -3.74 -22.32 -3.43
C ALA A 188 -5.11 -21.64 -3.54
N LEU A 189 -6.10 -22.31 -4.13
CA LEU A 189 -7.47 -21.81 -4.06
C LEU A 189 -7.98 -21.99 -2.62
N TYR A 190 -8.42 -20.91 -1.98
CA TYR A 190 -8.91 -20.91 -0.61
C TYR A 190 -10.44 -20.89 -0.57
N PHE A 191 -11.07 -20.09 -1.43
CA PHE A 191 -12.52 -19.97 -1.52
C PHE A 191 -12.92 -19.83 -2.99
N GLN A 192 -13.91 -20.61 -3.42
CA GLN A 192 -14.43 -20.61 -4.77
C GLN A 192 -15.83 -19.99 -4.80
N GLY A 193 -15.92 -18.71 -5.15
CA GLY A 193 -17.16 -17.93 -5.01
C GLY A 193 -18.33 -18.46 -5.82
N ARG A 194 -18.05 -19.08 -6.97
CA ARG A 194 -19.09 -19.68 -7.82
C ARG A 194 -19.86 -20.79 -7.11
N ASP A 195 -19.20 -21.58 -6.27
CA ASP A 195 -19.82 -22.72 -5.58
C ASP A 195 -20.83 -22.29 -4.52
N VAL A 196 -20.71 -21.04 -4.05
CA VAL A 196 -21.56 -20.43 -3.03
C VAL A 196 -22.40 -19.26 -3.56
N GLY A 197 -22.55 -19.18 -4.88
CA GLY A 197 -23.55 -18.32 -5.52
C GLY A 197 -23.05 -17.00 -6.10
N LEU A 198 -21.75 -16.69 -6.04
CA LEU A 198 -21.16 -15.53 -6.71
C LEU A 198 -20.89 -15.89 -8.19
N ILE A 199 -21.82 -15.54 -9.08
CA ILE A 199 -21.83 -15.99 -10.48
C ILE A 199 -21.81 -14.84 -11.50
N ARG A 200 -22.05 -13.60 -11.08
CA ARG A 200 -22.13 -12.41 -11.96
C ARG A 200 -20.87 -11.55 -11.87
N ASN A 201 -20.65 -10.73 -12.90
CA ASN A 201 -19.48 -9.84 -12.97
C ASN A 201 -19.50 -8.69 -11.94
N ARG A 202 -20.64 -8.41 -11.31
CA ARG A 202 -20.72 -7.37 -10.27
C ARG A 202 -20.56 -7.92 -8.86
N GLU A 203 -20.60 -9.24 -8.69
CA GLU A 203 -20.52 -9.93 -7.39
C GLU A 203 -19.06 -10.22 -7.05
N ARG A 204 -18.14 -9.27 -7.34
CA ARG A 204 -16.70 -9.44 -7.18
C ARG A 204 -16.30 -8.98 -5.79
N ILE A 205 -15.44 -9.75 -5.13
CA ILE A 205 -14.94 -9.45 -3.79
C ILE A 205 -13.98 -8.27 -3.90
N ASP A 206 -14.21 -7.24 -3.11
CA ASP A 206 -13.35 -6.07 -2.99
C ASP A 206 -13.09 -5.64 -1.55
N GLY A 207 -13.52 -6.44 -0.57
CA GLY A 207 -13.03 -6.37 0.80
C GLY A 207 -13.11 -7.72 1.50
N LEU A 208 -12.17 -8.00 2.41
CA LEU A 208 -12.03 -9.31 3.05
C LEU A 208 -11.49 -9.20 4.48
N ALA A 209 -12.13 -9.89 5.42
CA ALA A 209 -11.54 -10.20 6.72
C ALA A 209 -11.78 -11.67 7.10
N VAL A 210 -10.89 -12.22 7.94
CA VAL A 210 -11.02 -13.56 8.52
C VAL A 210 -11.24 -13.42 10.03
N LEU A 211 -12.37 -13.92 10.53
CA LEU A 211 -12.66 -13.91 11.96
C LEU A 211 -11.96 -15.08 12.66
N ALA A 212 -11.76 -14.97 13.98
CA ALA A 212 -11.08 -15.95 14.82
C ALA A 212 -11.77 -17.33 14.81
N ASP A 213 -13.06 -17.40 14.49
CA ASP A 213 -13.80 -18.65 14.34
C ASP A 213 -13.65 -19.30 12.95
N GLY A 214 -12.88 -18.68 12.05
CA GLY A 214 -12.62 -19.13 10.68
C GLY A 214 -13.68 -18.71 9.66
N SER A 215 -14.71 -17.95 10.08
CA SER A 215 -15.65 -17.34 9.14
C SER A 215 -15.01 -16.18 8.38
N LEU A 216 -15.49 -15.95 7.17
CA LEU A 216 -15.03 -14.86 6.30
C LEU A 216 -16.05 -13.74 6.37
N VAL A 217 -15.60 -12.50 6.49
CA VAL A 217 -16.43 -11.32 6.21
C VAL A 217 -15.99 -10.76 4.87
N ILE A 218 -16.93 -10.50 3.97
CA ILE A 218 -16.69 -10.21 2.57
C ILE A 218 -17.53 -8.99 2.16
N SER A 219 -16.88 -8.00 1.55
CA SER A 219 -17.54 -6.93 0.79
C SER A 219 -17.60 -7.31 -0.70
N LEU A 220 -18.61 -6.81 -1.41
CA LEU A 220 -18.78 -7.04 -2.84
C LEU A 220 -18.95 -5.72 -3.60
N ARG A 221 -18.24 -5.59 -4.72
CA ARG A 221 -18.24 -4.42 -5.63
C ARG A 221 -19.62 -3.97 -6.12
N GLY A 222 -20.61 -4.83 -6.00
CA GLY A 222 -21.97 -4.58 -6.41
C GLY A 222 -22.91 -5.58 -5.77
N ARG A 223 -24.18 -5.18 -5.76
CA ARG A 223 -25.29 -5.94 -5.22
C ARG A 223 -25.31 -7.41 -5.67
N VAL A 224 -25.59 -8.29 -4.72
CA VAL A 224 -25.72 -9.72 -4.94
C VAL A 224 -27.14 -10.19 -4.67
N ARG A 225 -27.54 -11.26 -5.36
CA ARG A 225 -28.76 -12.01 -5.04
C ARG A 225 -28.41 -13.47 -4.83
N MET A 226 -28.55 -13.92 -3.58
CA MET A 226 -28.26 -15.26 -3.13
C MET A 226 -29.25 -16.29 -3.69
N ALA A 227 -28.90 -17.57 -3.60
CA ALA A 227 -29.68 -18.67 -4.16
C ALA A 227 -31.08 -18.81 -3.52
N ASP A 228 -31.20 -18.48 -2.24
CA ASP A 228 -32.47 -18.41 -1.49
C ASP A 228 -33.35 -17.21 -1.88
N GLY A 229 -32.80 -16.27 -2.66
CA GLY A 229 -33.47 -15.07 -3.14
C GLY A 229 -33.16 -13.81 -2.32
N THR A 230 -32.44 -13.94 -1.20
CA THR A 230 -31.95 -12.83 -0.36
C THR A 230 -31.08 -11.89 -1.19
N ARG A 231 -31.14 -10.59 -0.89
CA ARG A 231 -30.40 -9.55 -1.59
C ARG A 231 -29.58 -8.77 -0.60
N TYR A 232 -28.35 -8.49 -1.00
CA TYR A 232 -27.45 -7.59 -0.31
C TYR A 232 -26.97 -6.53 -1.29
N ASN A 233 -26.70 -5.33 -0.79
CA ASN A 233 -26.22 -4.21 -1.57
C ASN A 233 -24.68 -4.18 -1.62
N ASP A 234 -24.12 -3.16 -2.27
CA ASP A 234 -22.67 -3.00 -2.47
C ASP A 234 -21.96 -2.64 -1.16
N GLU A 235 -22.60 -1.81 -0.34
CA GLU A 235 -22.08 -1.27 0.91
C GLU A 235 -22.16 -2.23 2.11
N ASP A 236 -22.73 -3.42 1.91
CA ASP A 236 -22.96 -4.40 2.97
C ASP A 236 -21.74 -5.28 3.19
N LEU A 237 -21.48 -5.65 4.45
CA LEU A 237 -20.52 -6.70 4.77
C LEU A 237 -21.26 -8.01 5.00
N LEU A 238 -20.84 -9.06 4.29
CA LEU A 238 -21.46 -10.38 4.35
C LEU A 238 -20.57 -11.36 5.10
N ARG A 239 -21.13 -12.04 6.09
CA ARG A 239 -20.44 -13.14 6.77
C ARG A 239 -20.74 -14.45 6.06
N PHE A 240 -19.69 -15.16 5.69
CA PHE A 240 -19.74 -16.52 5.19
C PHE A 240 -19.17 -17.47 6.24
N VAL A 241 -19.98 -18.41 6.71
CA VAL A 241 -19.54 -19.48 7.62
C VAL A 241 -19.22 -20.72 6.80
N PRO A 242 -17.93 -21.04 6.57
CA PRO A 242 -17.55 -22.19 5.78
C PRO A 242 -17.85 -23.49 6.51
N THR A 243 -18.40 -24.45 5.76
CA THR A 243 -18.39 -25.88 6.11
C THR A 243 -17.32 -26.64 5.31
N MET A 244 -16.90 -26.07 4.17
CA MET A 244 -15.77 -26.53 3.35
C MET A 244 -15.18 -25.34 2.58
N LEU A 245 -13.85 -25.32 2.45
CA LEU A 245 -13.07 -24.33 1.70
C LEU A 245 -12.23 -25.05 0.63
N GLY A 246 -11.72 -24.30 -0.34
CA GLY A 246 -10.93 -24.77 -1.48
C GLY A 246 -11.75 -24.95 -2.75
N ASN A 247 -11.37 -25.93 -3.58
CA ASN A 247 -12.00 -26.22 -4.88
C ASN A 247 -13.48 -26.63 -4.82
N GLU A 248 -13.96 -27.04 -3.63
CA GLU A 248 -15.37 -27.28 -3.37
C GLU A 248 -15.73 -26.43 -2.15
N THR A 249 -16.25 -25.23 -2.39
CA THR A 249 -16.62 -24.33 -1.28
C THR A 249 -18.08 -24.53 -0.88
N HIS A 250 -18.32 -24.73 0.41
CA HIS A 250 -19.65 -24.90 0.99
C HIS A 250 -19.79 -24.09 2.27
N GLY A 251 -20.95 -23.53 2.52
CA GLY A 251 -21.22 -22.76 3.73
C GLY A 251 -22.51 -21.96 3.63
N GLU A 252 -22.72 -21.10 4.61
CA GLU A 252 -23.91 -20.27 4.74
C GLU A 252 -23.53 -18.79 4.79
N TRP A 253 -24.38 -17.97 4.20
CA TRP A 253 -24.24 -16.52 4.18
C TRP A 253 -25.22 -15.88 5.16
N SER A 254 -24.79 -14.80 5.80
CA SER A 254 -25.61 -13.90 6.60
C SER A 254 -25.12 -12.46 6.45
N LEU A 255 -25.99 -11.48 6.70
CA LEU A 255 -25.55 -10.10 6.81
C LEU A 255 -24.69 -9.94 8.08
N TYR A 256 -23.52 -9.32 7.94
CA TYR A 256 -22.66 -8.95 9.06
C TYR A 256 -22.90 -7.49 9.45
N LEU A 257 -22.86 -6.58 8.47
CA LEU A 257 -23.14 -5.16 8.64
C LEU A 257 -24.00 -4.68 7.47
N ASP A 258 -25.12 -4.03 7.76
CA ASP A 258 -25.90 -3.28 6.77
C ASP A 258 -25.28 -1.89 6.61
N GLY A 259 -24.66 -1.63 5.46
CA GLY A 259 -23.98 -0.36 5.22
C GLY A 259 -24.96 0.79 4.96
N SER A 260 -26.19 0.48 4.55
CA SER A 260 -27.25 1.47 4.36
C SER A 260 -27.70 2.05 5.70
N ASP A 261 -27.78 1.24 6.76
CA ASP A 261 -28.18 1.69 8.10
C ASP A 261 -27.19 2.68 8.73
N ILE A 262 -25.92 2.60 8.33
CA ILE A 262 -24.86 3.52 8.78
C ILE A 262 -24.58 4.65 7.78
N GLY A 263 -25.45 4.82 6.79
CA GLY A 263 -25.46 5.98 5.89
C GLY A 263 -24.57 5.88 4.65
N LEU A 264 -24.00 4.71 4.34
CA LEU A 264 -23.14 4.52 3.16
C LEU A 264 -23.96 4.39 1.86
N GLY A 265 -25.12 3.73 1.90
CA GLY A 265 -25.91 3.37 0.71
C GLY A 265 -26.54 4.50 -0.13
N SER A 266 -26.49 5.78 0.30
CA SER A 266 -27.16 6.90 -0.40
C SER A 266 -26.25 8.05 -0.84
N ALA A 267 -24.96 8.01 -0.50
CA ALA A 267 -24.02 9.10 -0.75
C ALA A 267 -22.77 8.70 -1.58
N GLY A 268 -22.75 7.49 -2.14
CA GLY A 268 -21.55 6.93 -2.80
C GLY A 268 -20.54 6.32 -1.83
N GLY A 269 -20.88 6.26 -0.53
CA GLY A 269 -20.18 5.45 0.45
C GLY A 269 -20.33 3.99 0.06
N ASP A 270 -19.21 3.34 -0.15
CA ASP A 270 -19.11 1.93 -0.48
C ASP A 270 -17.84 1.49 0.24
N ILE A 271 -17.91 0.40 0.98
CA ILE A 271 -16.74 -0.14 1.67
C ILE A 271 -15.90 -0.77 0.59
N ARG A 272 -14.68 -0.25 0.42
CA ARG A 272 -13.73 -0.90 -0.48
C ARG A 272 -13.16 -2.09 0.27
N ASP A 273 -12.13 -1.89 1.10
CA ASP A 273 -11.63 -2.94 2.00
C ASP A 273 -11.75 -2.52 3.47
N PHE A 274 -11.61 -3.49 4.38
CA PHE A 274 -11.83 -3.28 5.80
C PHE A 274 -11.04 -4.26 6.66
N TRP A 275 -10.79 -3.84 7.90
CA TRP A 275 -10.23 -4.66 8.95
C TRP A 275 -11.17 -4.70 10.16
N ILE A 276 -11.27 -5.87 10.81
CA ILE A 276 -12.16 -6.08 11.97
C ILE A 276 -11.32 -6.33 13.22
N ASN A 277 -11.45 -5.43 14.20
CA ASN A 277 -10.92 -5.63 15.53
C ASN A 277 -11.95 -6.38 16.39
N GLU A 278 -11.93 -7.71 16.39
CA GLU A 278 -12.88 -8.51 17.20
C GLU A 278 -12.75 -8.26 18.72
N VAL A 279 -11.60 -7.78 19.19
CA VAL A 279 -11.35 -7.53 20.62
C VAL A 279 -11.97 -6.20 21.04
N ALA A 280 -11.78 -5.14 20.26
CA ALA A 280 -12.38 -3.83 20.52
C ALA A 280 -13.85 -3.75 20.09
N GLY A 281 -14.23 -4.56 19.10
CA GLY A 281 -15.54 -4.50 18.45
C GLY A 281 -15.63 -3.44 17.36
N ASP A 282 -14.51 -3.01 16.80
CA ASP A 282 -14.44 -1.92 15.82
C ASP A 282 -14.22 -2.45 14.40
N ILE A 283 -14.74 -1.75 13.40
CA ILE A 283 -14.51 -2.03 11.97
C ILE A 283 -13.85 -0.81 11.33
N TYR A 284 -12.64 -0.99 10.83
CA TYR A 284 -11.87 0.02 10.13
C TYR A 284 -12.03 -0.20 8.64
N PHE A 285 -12.29 0.83 7.84
CA PHE A 285 -12.55 0.64 6.43
C PHE A 285 -12.06 1.79 5.57
N ALA A 286 -11.53 1.42 4.40
CA ALA A 286 -11.34 2.30 3.27
C ALA A 286 -12.64 2.38 2.48
N ASN A 287 -12.85 3.52 1.80
CA ASN A 287 -14.08 3.78 1.09
C ASN A 287 -13.84 4.00 -0.40
N ARG A 288 -14.87 3.68 -1.20
CA ARG A 288 -14.71 3.64 -2.64
C ARG A 288 -14.85 4.98 -3.33
N SER A 289 -15.69 5.90 -2.85
CA SER A 289 -16.02 7.13 -3.60
C SER A 289 -15.92 8.42 -2.79
N GLY A 290 -15.50 8.33 -1.53
CA GLY A 290 -15.63 9.38 -0.53
C GLY A 290 -17.02 9.44 0.09
N PHE A 291 -17.10 9.92 1.32
CA PHE A 291 -18.35 10.25 2.00
C PHE A 291 -18.13 11.35 3.04
N ARG A 292 -19.20 11.88 3.64
CA ARG A 292 -19.10 12.98 4.60
C ARG A 292 -19.49 12.56 6.01
N LEU A 293 -18.66 12.93 6.97
CA LEU A 293 -18.95 12.89 8.41
C LEU A 293 -19.10 14.33 8.90
N GLY A 294 -20.36 14.80 8.99
CA GLY A 294 -20.66 16.22 9.19
C GLY A 294 -20.06 17.08 8.07
N ASP A 295 -19.21 18.04 8.44
CA ASP A 295 -18.55 18.95 7.49
C ASP A 295 -17.23 18.37 6.93
N GLN A 296 -16.73 17.26 7.47
CA GLN A 296 -15.51 16.62 7.02
C GLN A 296 -15.77 15.68 5.85
N LEU A 297 -14.92 15.76 4.83
CA LEU A 297 -14.86 14.78 3.75
C LEU A 297 -13.90 13.67 4.18
N VAL A 298 -14.37 12.43 4.09
CA VAL A 298 -13.55 11.22 4.12
C VAL A 298 -13.25 10.89 2.65
N THR A 299 -11.99 10.98 2.23
CA THR A 299 -11.57 10.74 0.84
C THR A 299 -11.30 9.25 0.61
N MET A 300 -10.99 8.85 -0.62
CA MET A 300 -10.64 7.47 -0.97
C MET A 300 -9.26 7.03 -0.44
N SER A 301 -8.46 7.97 0.08
CA SER A 301 -7.18 7.73 0.74
C SER A 301 -7.33 7.58 2.26
N ASP A 302 -8.52 7.85 2.82
CA ASP A 302 -8.73 7.87 4.26
C ASP A 302 -9.29 6.53 4.76
N ILE A 303 -8.99 6.21 6.02
CA ILE A 303 -9.59 5.09 6.75
C ILE A 303 -10.56 5.69 7.78
N ALA A 304 -11.81 5.25 7.73
CA ALA A 304 -12.79 5.51 8.77
C ALA A 304 -12.88 4.32 9.72
N VAL A 305 -13.35 4.56 10.95
CA VAL A 305 -13.72 3.49 11.87
C VAL A 305 -15.20 3.60 12.22
N CYS A 306 -15.86 2.45 12.20
CA CYS A 306 -17.16 2.22 12.82
C CYS A 306 -16.91 1.63 14.21
N HIS A 307 -17.26 2.38 15.25
CA HIS A 307 -17.45 1.84 16.58
C HIS A 307 -18.82 1.15 16.63
N VAL A 308 -18.80 -0.17 16.56
CA VAL A 308 -20.01 -0.96 16.37
C VAL A 308 -20.90 -0.88 17.61
N ILE A 309 -22.15 -0.45 17.41
CA ILE A 309 -23.23 -0.54 18.41
C ILE A 309 -24.04 -1.82 18.18
N SER A 310 -24.38 -2.12 16.91
CA SER A 310 -25.08 -3.34 16.51
C SER A 310 -24.69 -3.79 15.10
N LEU A 311 -24.76 -5.11 14.88
CA LEU A 311 -24.48 -5.81 13.62
C LEU A 311 -25.76 -6.48 13.08
N GLY A 312 -25.74 -6.88 11.80
CA GLY A 312 -26.85 -7.56 11.13
C GLY A 312 -27.85 -6.60 10.49
N ASP A 313 -29.12 -7.01 10.45
CA ASP A 313 -30.19 -6.31 9.70
C ASP A 313 -30.59 -4.93 10.27
N ASP A 314 -30.22 -4.61 11.52
CA ASP A 314 -30.44 -3.30 12.14
C ASP A 314 -29.07 -2.78 12.64
N SER A 315 -28.17 -2.50 11.70
CA SER A 315 -26.78 -2.14 12.01
C SER A 315 -26.68 -0.70 12.52
N ALA A 316 -25.77 -0.46 13.46
CA ALA A 316 -25.52 0.89 13.97
C ALA A 316 -24.06 1.06 14.37
N CYS A 317 -23.50 2.22 14.05
CA CYS A 317 -22.13 2.60 14.36
C CYS A 317 -22.05 4.07 14.79
N GLU A 318 -21.06 4.38 15.62
CA GLU A 318 -20.50 5.74 15.67
C GLU A 318 -19.33 5.78 14.69
N LEU A 319 -19.38 6.69 13.70
CA LEU A 319 -18.37 6.81 12.66
C LEU A 319 -17.41 7.97 12.97
N GLU A 320 -16.11 7.70 12.85
CA GLU A 320 -15.06 8.71 12.92
C GLU A 320 -13.98 8.46 11.85
N ILE A 321 -13.15 9.47 11.61
CA ILE A 321 -11.97 9.32 10.74
C ILE A 321 -10.84 8.79 11.61
N PHE A 322 -10.37 7.60 11.30
CA PHE A 322 -9.27 6.95 12.02
C PHE A 322 -7.92 7.45 11.50
N TRP A 323 -7.77 7.52 10.17
CA TRP A 323 -6.50 7.83 9.53
C TRP A 323 -6.72 8.61 8.24
N ARG A 324 -5.89 9.62 7.98
CA ARG A 324 -5.97 10.50 6.81
C ARG A 324 -4.81 10.25 5.87
N GLY A 325 -5.05 9.64 4.72
CA GLY A 325 -3.94 9.26 3.84
C GLY A 325 -3.10 10.43 3.35
N ALA A 326 -3.72 11.59 3.12
CA ALA A 326 -3.01 12.81 2.75
C ALA A 326 -1.98 13.25 3.80
N ASP A 327 -2.28 13.07 5.08
CA ASP A 327 -1.42 13.47 6.20
C ASP A 327 -0.21 12.54 6.36
N PHE A 328 -0.23 11.37 5.72
CA PHE A 328 0.78 10.30 5.88
C PHE A 328 1.44 9.90 4.55
N GLY A 329 1.46 10.82 3.58
CA GLY A 329 2.13 10.64 2.29
C GLY A 329 1.38 9.77 1.27
N PHE A 330 0.19 9.25 1.60
CA PHE A 330 -0.68 8.52 0.65
C PHE A 330 -1.33 9.48 -0.38
N GLY A 331 -1.33 10.79 -0.13
CA GLY A 331 -1.74 11.81 -1.10
C GLY A 331 -3.10 11.53 -1.77
N ASP A 332 -3.15 11.62 -3.10
CA ASP A 332 -4.33 11.32 -3.93
C ASP A 332 -4.47 9.82 -4.29
N GLU A 333 -3.56 8.97 -3.81
CA GLU A 333 -3.66 7.51 -4.00
C GLU A 333 -4.89 6.98 -3.27
N LYS A 334 -5.36 5.81 -3.69
CA LYS A 334 -6.60 5.23 -3.17
C LYS A 334 -6.31 3.86 -2.63
N ILE A 335 -6.71 3.65 -1.38
CA ILE A 335 -6.55 2.35 -0.75
C ILE A 335 -7.43 1.37 -1.50
N ASP A 336 -6.84 0.27 -1.96
CA ASP A 336 -7.55 -0.84 -2.60
C ASP A 336 -7.70 -2.04 -1.67
N ALA A 337 -6.68 -2.35 -0.89
CA ALA A 337 -6.72 -3.38 0.14
C ALA A 337 -6.04 -2.89 1.41
N MET A 338 -6.49 -3.33 2.60
CA MET A 338 -5.93 -2.91 3.89
C MET A 338 -6.00 -3.97 4.98
N GLU A 339 -5.04 -3.94 5.90
CA GLU A 339 -5.05 -4.71 7.15
C GLU A 339 -4.39 -3.87 8.26
N ILE A 340 -4.85 -4.00 9.52
CA ILE A 340 -4.18 -3.40 10.69
C ILE A 340 -3.79 -4.52 11.66
N GLY A 341 -2.53 -4.58 12.08
CA GLY A 341 -2.09 -5.49 13.14
C GLY A 341 -0.73 -6.13 12.89
N ALA A 342 -0.11 -6.63 13.96
CA ALA A 342 1.19 -7.26 13.89
C ALA A 342 1.10 -8.62 13.17
N VAL A 343 1.61 -8.69 11.95
CA VAL A 343 2.24 -9.93 11.50
C VAL A 343 3.45 -10.09 12.41
N ASP A 344 3.48 -11.15 13.21
CA ASP A 344 4.67 -11.52 13.99
C ASP A 344 5.75 -11.89 12.96
N LEU A 345 6.48 -10.89 12.48
CA LEU A 345 7.58 -11.02 11.54
C LEU A 345 8.70 -11.74 12.28
N LEU A 346 8.60 -13.06 12.39
CA LEU A 346 9.73 -13.93 12.70
C LEU A 346 10.76 -13.74 11.59
N ALA A 347 11.71 -12.85 11.90
CA ALA A 347 12.97 -12.54 11.23
C ALA A 347 13.34 -13.45 10.04
N ALA A 348 13.28 -12.89 8.83
CA ALA A 348 14.19 -13.28 7.76
C ALA A 348 15.36 -12.30 7.75
N SER A 349 16.24 -12.38 8.76
CA SER A 349 17.57 -11.80 8.66
C SER A 349 18.39 -12.63 7.69
N VAL A 350 18.49 -12.16 6.44
CA VAL A 350 19.60 -12.52 5.56
C VAL A 350 20.32 -11.23 5.22
N ASP A 351 21.25 -10.87 6.09
CA ASP A 351 22.31 -9.91 5.84
C ASP A 351 23.43 -10.58 5.02
N PRO A 352 23.82 -10.04 3.85
CA PRO A 352 25.08 -10.37 3.24
C PRO A 352 25.94 -9.11 3.09
N ARG A 353 26.48 -8.58 4.19
CA ARG A 353 27.92 -8.38 4.43
C ARG A 353 28.16 -7.46 5.63
N SER A 354 28.68 -8.06 6.68
CA SER A 354 29.49 -7.41 7.70
C SER A 354 30.77 -6.83 7.08
N ASP A 355 31.07 -5.58 7.39
CA ASP A 355 32.38 -5.04 7.82
C ASP A 355 32.06 -3.60 8.30
N ASP A 356 31.84 -3.40 9.61
CA ASP A 356 32.80 -2.80 10.55
C ASP A 356 33.24 -1.37 10.19
N ASP A 357 32.65 -0.36 10.84
CA ASP A 357 33.43 0.48 11.75
C ASP A 357 32.52 1.35 12.64
N SER A 358 32.89 1.35 13.92
CA SER A 358 32.33 2.10 15.05
C SER A 358 32.25 3.62 14.86
N ILE A 359 31.31 4.27 15.54
CA ILE A 359 31.53 5.47 16.39
C ILE A 359 30.38 5.61 17.41
N ASP A 360 30.76 5.69 18.68
CA ASP A 360 29.94 6.07 19.85
C ASP A 360 29.61 7.58 19.85
N ASP A 361 28.41 7.86 20.39
CA ASP A 361 27.95 9.08 21.07
C ASP A 361 27.94 10.43 20.33
N LEU A 362 26.75 11.02 20.21
CA LEU A 362 26.34 12.23 20.96
C LEU A 362 24.83 12.51 20.81
N GLU A 363 24.21 12.92 21.93
CA GLU A 363 22.80 13.16 22.19
C GLU A 363 22.16 14.33 21.41
N GLU A 364 20.84 14.21 21.23
CA GLU A 364 19.77 15.22 21.13
C GLU A 364 20.04 16.53 20.36
N ASP A 365 19.31 16.70 19.25
CA ASP A 365 18.42 17.86 19.07
C ASP A 365 17.35 17.53 18.01
N ILE A 366 16.12 17.37 18.50
CA ILE A 366 14.87 17.13 17.77
C ILE A 366 14.39 18.47 17.21
N PHE A 367 14.17 18.61 15.89
CA PHE A 367 13.14 19.47 15.31
C PHE A 367 12.82 19.01 13.87
N ASP A 368 11.52 18.94 13.59
CA ASP A 368 10.85 18.41 12.42
C ASP A 368 10.03 19.52 11.72
N THR A 369 9.86 19.43 10.39
CA THR A 369 8.74 19.97 9.57
C THR A 369 8.84 19.53 8.09
N GLU A 370 7.82 18.81 7.60
CA GLU A 370 7.17 18.80 6.26
C GLU A 370 8.06 18.87 4.98
N ASP A 371 8.37 17.71 4.36
CA ASP A 371 9.16 17.65 3.11
C ASP A 371 8.41 17.09 1.89
N GLU A 372 8.39 17.92 0.84
CA GLU A 372 7.94 17.62 -0.52
C GLU A 372 9.12 16.99 -1.30
N PHE A 373 9.09 15.66 -1.50
CA PHE A 373 10.17 14.89 -2.13
C PHE A 373 10.28 15.11 -3.66
N ILE A 374 11.51 15.14 -4.19
CA ILE A 374 11.81 15.32 -5.63
C ILE A 374 12.56 14.07 -6.16
N PHE A 375 12.05 13.46 -7.24
CA PHE A 375 12.48 12.16 -7.80
C PHE A 375 13.35 12.27 -9.06
N ILE A 376 14.32 11.34 -9.27
CA ILE A 376 15.06 11.17 -10.54
C ILE A 376 14.96 9.71 -11.04
N PRO A 377 13.94 9.35 -11.84
CA PRO A 377 13.94 8.08 -12.55
C PRO A 377 14.87 8.08 -13.79
N LEU A 378 16.00 7.37 -13.74
CA LEU A 378 16.91 7.18 -14.88
C LEU A 378 16.58 5.90 -15.66
N ILE A 379 16.16 5.97 -16.92
CA ILE A 379 15.97 4.80 -17.80
C ILE A 379 17.04 4.81 -18.91
N VAL A 380 18.03 3.92 -18.81
CA VAL A 380 18.99 3.67 -19.90
C VAL A 380 18.37 2.66 -20.87
N THR A 381 17.95 3.14 -22.03
CA THR A 381 17.62 2.28 -23.18
C THR A 381 18.74 2.38 -24.22
N ARG A 382 19.00 1.27 -24.92
CA ARG A 382 19.92 1.22 -26.06
C ARG A 382 19.15 1.28 -27.37
#